data_AF-A0A1J4KNP4-F1
#
_entry.id   AF-A0A1J4KNP4-F1
#
_cell.length_a   1.000
_cell.length_b   1.000
_cell.length_c   1.000
_cell.angle_alpha   90.00
_cell.angle_beta   90.00
_cell.angle_gamma   90.00
#
_symmetry.space_group_name_H-M   'P 1'
#
loop_
_entity.id
_entity.type
_entity.pdbx_description
1 polymer ?
#
loop_
_entity_poly.entity_id
_entity_poly.type
_entity_poly.pdbx_seq_one_letter_code
_entity_poly.pdbx_strand_id
1 'polypeptide(L)'
;MEEEQQIEEQQIEEEQEAVLPEVDQAIIQETERLEQLAANLPDAIPVRSLPKQEYLQATVVPIILEGMAWVIKERPEDPVENLAMFLIKNNPNSPELHRKLDISHLE
;
A
#
# COMPACT_ATOMS: atom_id res chain seq x y z
N MET A 1 -36.85 36.08 -47.86
CA MET A 1 -35.38 36.23 -47.84
C MET A 1 -34.88 36.44 -46.41
N GLU A 2 -35.40 37.40 -45.62
CA GLU A 2 -35.00 37.56 -44.20
C GLU A 2 -35.63 36.51 -43.26
N GLU A 3 -36.87 36.07 -43.54
CA GLU A 3 -37.56 35.05 -42.71
C GLU A 3 -36.96 33.64 -42.84
N GLU A 4 -36.41 33.29 -44.01
CA GLU A 4 -35.76 31.98 -44.23
C GLU A 4 -34.40 31.90 -43.49
N GLN A 5 -33.66 33.01 -43.40
CA GLN A 5 -32.41 33.08 -42.63
C GLN A 5 -32.66 32.97 -41.13
N GLN A 6 -33.74 33.55 -40.61
CA GLN A 6 -34.11 33.43 -39.19
C GLN A 6 -34.55 32.01 -38.82
N ILE A 7 -35.22 31.30 -39.72
CA ILE A 7 -35.62 29.90 -39.48
C ILE A 7 -34.39 28.99 -39.50
N GLU A 8 -33.44 29.23 -40.40
CA GLU A 8 -32.21 28.43 -40.51
C GLU A 8 -31.26 28.69 -39.31
N GLU A 9 -31.14 29.94 -38.84
CA GLU A 9 -30.38 30.25 -37.61
C GLU A 9 -31.03 29.66 -36.35
N GLN A 10 -32.37 29.70 -36.24
CA GLN A 10 -33.09 29.08 -35.12
C GLN A 10 -32.98 27.55 -35.13
N GLN A 11 -32.97 26.92 -36.31
CA GLN A 11 -32.79 25.46 -36.44
C GLN A 11 -31.35 25.02 -36.10
N ILE A 12 -30.35 25.84 -36.44
CA ILE A 12 -28.93 25.55 -36.13
C ILE A 12 -28.64 25.69 -34.63
N GLU A 13 -29.31 26.61 -33.92
CA GLU A 13 -29.19 26.75 -32.46
C GLU A 13 -29.89 25.60 -31.70
N GLU A 14 -31.08 25.16 -32.12
CA GLU A 14 -31.78 24.02 -31.50
C GLU A 14 -31.06 22.68 -31.72
N GLU A 15 -30.39 22.47 -32.87
CA GLU A 15 -29.57 21.26 -33.11
C GLU A 15 -28.26 21.24 -32.32
N GLN A 16 -27.74 22.40 -31.89
CA GLN A 16 -26.48 22.49 -31.14
C GLN A 16 -26.66 22.37 -29.62
N GLU A 17 -27.86 22.56 -29.08
CA GLU A 17 -28.10 22.54 -27.63
C GLU A 17 -28.43 21.14 -27.06
N ALA A 18 -28.65 20.13 -27.90
CA ALA A 18 -29.21 18.83 -27.47
C ALA A 18 -28.25 17.62 -27.54
N VAL A 19 -26.94 17.80 -27.32
CA VAL A 19 -26.02 16.65 -27.18
C VAL A 19 -25.08 16.82 -25.98
N LEU A 20 -25.66 16.99 -24.79
CA LEU A 20 -25.01 16.58 -23.55
C LEU A 20 -25.61 15.21 -23.21
N PRO A 21 -24.79 14.13 -23.14
CA PRO A 21 -25.33 12.81 -22.88
C PRO A 21 -26.01 12.85 -21.52
N GLU A 22 -27.32 12.54 -21.48
CA GLU A 22 -28.02 12.30 -20.21
C GLU A 22 -27.32 11.11 -19.54
N VAL A 23 -26.42 11.43 -18.60
CA VAL A 23 -25.75 10.42 -17.79
C VAL A 23 -26.85 9.76 -16.97
N ASP A 24 -27.22 8.55 -17.35
CA ASP A 24 -28.29 7.76 -16.73
C ASP A 24 -28.16 7.86 -15.21
N GLN A 25 -29.23 8.22 -14.48
CA GLN A 25 -29.15 8.43 -13.02
C GLN A 25 -28.61 7.19 -12.29
N ALA A 26 -28.82 6.01 -12.86
CA ALA A 26 -28.25 4.75 -12.40
C ALA A 26 -26.71 4.72 -12.51
N ILE A 27 -26.13 5.29 -13.56
CA ILE A 27 -24.69 5.44 -13.74
C ILE A 27 -24.13 6.39 -12.68
N ILE A 28 -24.81 7.51 -12.39
CA ILE A 28 -24.40 8.48 -11.37
C ILE A 28 -24.34 7.82 -9.98
N GLN A 29 -25.41 7.10 -9.61
CA GLN A 29 -25.46 6.39 -8.33
C GLN A 29 -24.41 5.29 -8.23
N GLU A 30 -24.15 4.57 -9.32
CA GLU A 30 -23.12 3.54 -9.33
C GLU A 30 -21.72 4.14 -9.23
N THR A 31 -21.44 5.27 -9.89
CA THR A 31 -20.16 5.99 -9.74
C THR A 31 -19.94 6.50 -8.32
N GLU A 32 -20.95 7.11 -7.69
CA GLU A 32 -20.84 7.56 -6.29
C GLU A 32 -20.60 6.38 -5.34
N ARG A 33 -21.24 5.24 -5.59
CA ARG A 33 -21.06 4.03 -4.79
C ARG A 33 -19.65 3.44 -4.95
N LEU A 34 -19.12 3.43 -6.17
CA LEU A 34 -17.75 2.99 -6.45
C LEU A 34 -16.70 3.91 -5.82
N GLU A 35 -16.94 5.24 -5.84
CA GLU A 35 -16.07 6.21 -5.16
C GLU A 35 -16.06 6.02 -3.65
N GLN A 36 -17.23 5.79 -3.03
CA GLN A 36 -17.32 5.49 -1.60
C GLN A 36 -16.61 4.19 -1.23
N LEU A 37 -16.67 3.16 -2.09
CA LEU A 37 -15.94 1.91 -1.88
C LEU A 37 -14.43 2.10 -2.03
N ALA A 38 -14.00 2.89 -3.01
CA ALA A 38 -12.59 3.22 -3.21
C ALA A 38 -12.02 4.05 -2.05
N ALA A 39 -12.77 5.03 -1.55
CA ALA A 39 -12.35 5.86 -0.41
C ALA A 39 -12.25 5.08 0.92
N ASN A 40 -13.00 3.97 1.05
CA ASN A 40 -12.94 3.09 2.21
C ASN A 40 -12.00 1.89 2.03
N LEU A 41 -11.38 1.74 0.85
CA LEU A 41 -10.33 0.75 0.67
C LEU A 41 -9.09 1.24 1.42
N PRO A 42 -8.48 0.42 2.28
CA PRO A 42 -7.18 0.78 2.81
C PRO A 42 -6.21 0.84 1.62
N ASP A 43 -5.69 2.04 1.31
CA ASP A 43 -4.53 2.27 0.45
C ASP A 43 -3.24 1.72 1.12
N ALA A 44 -3.32 0.52 1.69
CA ALA A 44 -2.20 -0.19 2.22
C ALA A 44 -1.44 -0.79 1.04
N ILE A 45 -0.52 0.00 0.49
CA ILE A 45 0.51 -0.52 -0.42
C ILE A 45 1.13 -1.74 0.29
N PRO A 46 1.08 -2.95 -0.31
CA PRO A 46 1.66 -4.12 0.32
C PRO A 46 3.13 -3.83 0.66
N VAL A 47 3.57 -4.19 1.87
CA VAL A 47 4.94 -3.88 2.35
C VAL A 47 6.02 -4.31 1.34
N ARG A 48 5.79 -5.41 0.62
CA ARG A 48 6.71 -5.93 -0.42
C ARG A 48 6.82 -5.05 -1.67
N SER A 49 5.87 -4.14 -1.89
CA SER A 49 5.83 -3.20 -3.01
C SER A 49 6.50 -1.87 -2.68
N LEU A 50 6.96 -1.67 -1.44
CA LEU A 50 7.64 -0.45 -1.04
C LEU A 50 8.99 -0.28 -1.77
N PRO A 51 9.45 0.96 -1.97
CA PRO A 51 10.82 1.23 -2.37
C PRO A 51 11.83 0.55 -1.43
N LYS A 52 12.99 0.16 -1.97
CA LYS A 52 13.98 -0.66 -1.25
C LYS A 52 14.34 -0.12 0.13
N GLN A 53 14.53 1.20 0.23
CA GLN A 53 14.88 1.85 1.49
C GLN A 53 13.77 1.74 2.53
N GLU A 54 12.53 2.04 2.14
CA GLU A 54 11.35 1.97 3.01
C GLU A 54 11.06 0.53 3.43
N TYR A 55 11.20 -0.43 2.52
CA TYR A 55 11.07 -1.85 2.83
C TYR A 55 12.02 -2.27 3.95
N LEU A 56 13.30 -1.88 3.86
CA LEU A 56 14.29 -2.21 4.89
C LEU A 56 13.99 -1.50 6.21
N GLN A 57 13.61 -0.22 6.16
CA GLN A 57 13.23 0.56 7.35
C GLN A 57 12.02 -0.05 8.07
N ALA A 58 11.02 -0.51 7.33
CA ALA A 58 9.80 -1.08 7.88
C ALA A 58 9.95 -2.52 8.40
N THR A 59 10.94 -3.27 7.91
CA THR A 59 11.05 -4.71 8.20
C THR A 59 12.19 -5.09 9.12
N VAL A 60 13.43 -4.74 8.77
CA VAL A 60 14.63 -5.34 9.40
C VAL A 60 15.52 -4.33 10.12
N VAL A 61 15.52 -3.06 9.72
CA VAL A 61 16.42 -2.05 10.30
C VAL A 61 16.25 -1.88 11.81
N PRO A 62 15.04 -1.83 12.39
CA PRO A 62 14.89 -1.61 13.83
C PRO A 62 15.58 -2.69 14.67
N ILE A 63 15.34 -3.97 14.35
CA ILE A 63 15.91 -5.10 15.09
C ILE A 63 17.42 -5.26 14.85
N ILE A 64 17.91 -4.93 13.65
CA ILE A 64 19.36 -4.96 13.36
C ILE A 64 20.09 -3.89 14.18
N LEU A 65 19.55 -2.68 14.27
CA LEU A 65 20.17 -1.62 15.06
C LEU A 65 20.26 -1.99 16.54
N GLU A 66 19.20 -2.59 17.08
CA GLU A 66 19.20 -3.09 18.45
C GLU A 66 20.23 -4.21 18.66
N GLY A 67 20.26 -5.20 17.76
CA GLY A 67 21.23 -6.28 17.80
C GLY A 67 22.68 -5.79 17.68
N MET A 68 22.95 -4.81 16.83
CA MET A 68 24.26 -4.19 16.70
C MET A 68 24.67 -3.45 17.98
N ALA A 69 23.74 -2.73 18.62
CA ALA A 69 24.00 -2.09 19.90
C ALA A 69 24.34 -3.11 21.00
N TRP A 70 23.64 -4.26 21.01
CA TRP A 70 23.95 -5.37 21.90
C TRP A 70 25.35 -5.95 21.65
N VAL A 71 25.74 -6.19 20.39
CA VAL A 71 27.09 -6.68 20.05
C VAL A 71 28.18 -5.70 20.49
N ILE A 72 27.99 -4.39 20.31
CA ILE A 72 28.95 -3.37 20.74
C ILE A 72 29.15 -3.39 22.26
N LYS A 73 28.09 -3.67 23.00
CA LYS A 73 28.09 -3.73 24.46
C LYS A 73 28.75 -5.00 24.99
N GLU A 74 28.33 -6.17 24.52
CA GLU A 74 28.79 -7.46 25.03
C GLU A 74 30.14 -7.90 24.44
N ARG A 75 30.48 -7.42 23.23
CA ARG A 75 31.68 -7.77 22.47
C ARG A 75 32.00 -9.28 22.50
N PRO A 76 31.07 -10.14 22.04
CA PRO A 76 31.27 -11.58 22.03
C PRO A 76 32.43 -11.98 21.11
N GLU A 77 32.98 -13.19 21.34
CA GLU A 77 34.08 -13.75 20.54
C GLU A 77 33.73 -13.89 19.05
N ASP A 78 32.51 -14.35 18.75
CA ASP A 78 31.94 -14.35 17.39
C ASP A 78 30.74 -13.37 17.30
N PRO A 79 30.96 -12.13 16.85
CA PRO A 79 29.90 -11.14 16.74
C PRO A 79 28.85 -11.46 15.67
N VAL A 80 29.22 -12.21 14.62
CA VAL A 80 28.30 -12.50 13.50
C VAL A 80 27.33 -13.60 13.92
N GLU A 81 27.83 -14.68 14.51
CA GLU A 81 26.99 -15.77 15.00
C GLU A 81 26.04 -15.28 16.09
N ASN A 82 26.55 -14.50 17.04
CA ASN A 82 25.72 -13.97 18.12
C ASN A 82 24.68 -12.97 17.62
N LEU A 83 24.98 -12.15 16.61
CA LEU A 83 23.99 -11.27 15.99
C LEU A 83 22.90 -12.07 15.28
N ALA A 84 23.25 -13.12 14.54
CA ALA A 84 22.27 -13.99 13.90
C ALA A 84 21.32 -14.64 14.93
N MET A 85 21.89 -15.14 16.03
CA MET A 85 21.13 -15.70 17.15
C MET A 85 20.22 -14.65 17.80
N PHE A 86 20.72 -13.42 17.99
CA PHE A 86 19.93 -12.30 18.51
C PHE A 86 18.73 -12.00 17.63
N LEU A 87 18.93 -11.89 16.31
CA LEU A 87 17.85 -11.61 15.35
C LEU A 87 16.79 -12.70 15.36
N ILE A 88 17.19 -13.96 15.45
CA ILE A 88 16.28 -15.10 15.52
C ILE A 88 15.46 -15.08 16.82
N LYS A 89 16.11 -14.88 17.96
CA LYS A 89 15.46 -14.86 19.28
C LYS A 89 14.47 -13.71 19.41
N ASN A 90 14.75 -12.57 18.80
CA ASN A 90 13.92 -11.36 18.91
C ASN A 90 13.02 -11.12 17.68
N ASN A 91 12.87 -12.09 16.78
CA ASN A 91 12.06 -11.92 15.58
C ASN A 91 10.55 -11.82 15.92
N PRO A 92 9.89 -10.67 15.68
CA PRO A 92 8.47 -10.48 16.01
C PRO A 92 7.52 -11.36 15.18
N ASN A 93 8.00 -11.91 14.05
CA ASN A 93 7.20 -12.65 13.08
C ASN A 93 7.42 -14.18 13.14
N SER A 94 8.19 -14.71 14.10
CA SER A 94 8.50 -16.14 14.17
C SER A 94 8.45 -16.70 15.59
N PRO A 95 7.26 -17.14 16.06
CA PRO A 95 7.15 -17.94 17.27
C PRO A 95 7.70 -19.37 17.10
N GLU A 96 7.71 -19.91 15.88
CA GLU A 96 8.05 -21.32 15.59
C GLU A 96 9.56 -21.61 15.56
N LEU A 97 10.43 -20.63 15.26
CA LEU A 97 11.87 -20.87 15.17
C LEU A 97 12.52 -21.06 16.55
N HIS A 98 11.95 -20.47 17.60
CA HIS A 98 12.36 -20.72 18.99
C HIS A 98 12.36 -22.21 19.31
N ARG A 99 11.31 -22.93 18.90
CA ARG A 99 11.12 -24.35 19.20
C ARG A 99 12.17 -25.27 18.57
N LYS A 100 12.72 -24.90 17.40
CA LYS A 100 13.72 -25.74 16.68
C LYS A 100 15.16 -25.44 17.09
N LEU A 101 15.40 -24.30 17.72
CA LEU A 101 16.73 -23.87 18.16
C LEU A 101 16.89 -23.95 19.68
N ASP A 102 15.85 -24.33 20.43
CA ASP A 102 15.97 -24.82 21.80
C ASP A 102 16.72 -26.16 21.81
N ILE A 103 18.05 -26.06 21.72
CA ILE A 103 19.01 -27.15 21.97
C ILE A 103 19.00 -27.63 23.43
N SER A 104 18.22 -26.98 24.29
CA SER A 104 17.93 -27.34 25.69
C SER A 104 17.31 -28.73 25.88
N HIS A 105 16.93 -29.42 24.79
CA HIS A 105 16.32 -30.75 24.81
C HIS A 105 17.26 -31.89 24.35
N LEU A 106 18.55 -31.63 24.11
CA LEU A 106 19.51 -32.62 23.60
C LEU A 106 20.50 -33.16 24.64
N GLU A 107 20.21 -33.03 25.94
CA GLU A 107 20.91 -33.75 27.02
C GLU A 107 20.04 -34.83 27.66
#